data_AF-A0A528ARL6-F1
#
_entry.id   AF-A0A528ARL6-F1
#
_cell.length_a   1.000
_cell.length_b   1.000
_cell.length_c   1.000
_cell.angle_alpha   90.00
_cell.angle_beta   90.00
_cell.angle_gamma   90.00
#
_symmetry.space_group_name_H-M   'P 1'
#
loop_
_entity.id
_entity.type
_entity.pdbx_description
1 polymer ?
#
loop_
_entity_poly.entity_id
_entity_poly.type
_entity_poly.pdbx_seq_one_letter_code
_entity_poly.pdbx_strand_id
1 'polypeptide(L)'
;CKALVSVSGYLIGSQEANKMPLPPKAELQWWYQYYFATERGQAGYDKYRRDFAKLVWQLASPKWAFDDATFDRSAASFDNSDHVGIVIHNYRWRLGLAAGEPRYDDFEKRLAEFPVITVPTITLEGDANGAPHPDPSAYTKKFSARYEHRTINGGIGHNLPQEAPQAFAKAVVEADGH
;
A
#
# COMPACT_ATOMS: atom_id res chain seq x y z
N CYS A 1 -19.31 8.75 1.46
CA CYS A 1 -18.71 8.11 0.26
C CYS A 1 -19.82 7.45 -0.55
N LYS A 2 -19.83 7.63 -1.88
CA LYS A 2 -20.79 6.94 -2.77
C LYS A 2 -20.29 5.57 -3.20
N ALA A 3 -18.98 5.44 -3.45
CA ALA A 3 -18.32 4.20 -3.86
C ALA A 3 -16.82 4.21 -3.47
N LEU A 4 -16.14 3.10 -3.71
CA LEU A 4 -14.70 2.91 -3.48
C LEU A 4 -14.03 2.27 -4.71
N VAL A 5 -12.85 2.77 -5.06
CA VAL A 5 -11.88 2.05 -5.89
C VAL A 5 -10.63 1.84 -5.05
N SER A 6 -10.19 0.59 -4.90
CA SER A 6 -8.93 0.29 -4.20
C SER A 6 -8.00 -0.56 -5.05
N VAL A 7 -6.71 -0.27 -4.97
CA VAL A 7 -5.64 -1.09 -5.55
C VAL A 7 -5.13 -2.03 -4.46
N SER A 8 -4.81 -3.27 -4.81
CA SER A 8 -4.34 -4.30 -3.88
C SER A 8 -5.34 -4.72 -2.79
N GLY A 9 -6.63 -4.47 -3.03
CA GLY A 9 -7.72 -5.10 -2.29
C GLY A 9 -8.10 -4.37 -0.99
N TYR A 10 -8.39 -5.16 0.04
CA TYR A 10 -8.81 -4.67 1.36
C TYR A 10 -7.58 -4.47 2.27
N LEU A 11 -7.16 -3.22 2.47
CA LEU A 11 -5.87 -2.86 3.06
C LEU A 11 -5.94 -2.46 4.54
N ILE A 12 -7.00 -2.85 5.27
CA ILE A 12 -7.06 -2.64 6.72
C ILE A 12 -6.08 -3.60 7.40
N GLY A 13 -5.16 -3.03 8.19
CA GLY A 13 -4.20 -3.77 9.00
C GLY A 13 -4.54 -3.75 10.48
N SER A 14 -3.85 -4.57 11.26
CA SER A 14 -3.92 -4.58 12.72
C SER A 14 -2.55 -4.91 13.30
N GLN A 15 -2.13 -4.18 14.34
CA GLN A 15 -0.89 -4.48 15.06
C GLN A 15 -0.93 -5.89 15.66
N GLU A 16 -2.09 -6.36 16.12
CA GLU A 16 -2.25 -7.71 16.68
C GLU A 16 -2.00 -8.77 15.62
N ALA A 17 -2.56 -8.60 14.42
CA ALA A 17 -2.33 -9.51 13.30
C ALA A 17 -0.86 -9.53 12.87
N ASN A 18 -0.17 -8.38 12.92
CA ASN A 18 1.25 -8.28 12.56
C ASN A 18 2.20 -8.89 13.61
N LYS A 19 1.72 -9.32 14.79
CA LYS A 19 2.55 -10.10 15.73
C LYS A 19 2.83 -11.51 15.22
N MET A 20 1.97 -12.04 14.36
CA MET A 20 2.14 -13.37 13.80
C MET A 20 3.17 -13.32 12.66
N PRO A 21 4.23 -14.15 12.71
CA PRO A 21 5.22 -14.17 11.65
C PRO A 21 4.59 -14.67 10.34
N LEU A 22 5.05 -14.10 9.23
CA LEU A 22 4.70 -14.56 7.90
C LEU A 22 5.63 -15.71 7.48
N PRO A 23 5.22 -16.54 6.49
CA PRO A 23 6.16 -17.45 5.84
C PRO A 23 7.36 -16.71 5.25
N PRO A 24 8.58 -17.28 5.24
CA PRO A 24 9.81 -16.56 4.86
C PRO A 24 9.77 -15.84 3.50
N LYS A 25 9.07 -16.40 2.50
CA LYS A 25 8.91 -15.73 1.19
C LYS A 25 8.10 -14.43 1.29
N ALA A 26 7.06 -14.41 2.13
CA ALA A 26 6.26 -13.21 2.36
C ALA A 26 7.03 -12.21 3.23
N GLU A 27 7.81 -12.68 4.22
CA GLU A 27 8.70 -11.83 5.02
C GLU A 27 9.70 -11.06 4.16
N LEU A 28 10.30 -11.74 3.18
CA LEU A 28 11.24 -11.13 2.24
C LEU A 28 10.61 -9.98 1.44
N GLN A 29 9.35 -10.10 1.03
CA GLN A 29 8.67 -9.03 0.30
C GLN A 29 8.45 -7.78 1.17
N TRP A 30 8.44 -7.94 2.50
CA TRP A 30 8.31 -6.87 3.47
C TRP A 30 9.65 -6.37 4.05
N TRP A 31 10.80 -6.78 3.51
CA TRP A 31 12.13 -6.55 4.10
C TRP A 31 12.38 -5.12 4.63
N TYR A 32 11.87 -4.10 3.94
CA TYR A 32 12.08 -2.70 4.30
C TYR A 32 11.37 -2.30 5.60
N GLN A 33 10.27 -2.95 5.99
CA GLN A 33 9.62 -2.65 7.27
C GLN A 33 10.52 -2.99 8.46
N TYR A 34 11.31 -4.06 8.34
CA TYR A 34 12.29 -4.47 9.35
C TYR A 34 13.53 -3.59 9.33
N TYR A 35 13.94 -3.13 8.14
CA TYR A 35 14.98 -2.12 8.03
C TYR A 35 14.60 -0.85 8.82
N PHE A 36 13.39 -0.33 8.59
CA PHE A 36 12.86 0.88 9.24
C PHE A 36 12.59 0.73 10.75
N ALA A 37 12.49 -0.50 11.26
CA ALA A 37 12.43 -0.77 12.69
C ALA A 37 13.75 -0.43 13.43
N THR A 38 14.85 -0.20 12.71
CA THR A 38 16.17 0.06 13.30
C THR A 38 16.60 1.52 13.16
N GLU A 39 17.43 2.00 14.08
CA GLU A 39 18.07 3.32 13.98
C GLU A 39 18.98 3.43 12.74
N ARG A 40 19.66 2.33 12.38
CA ARG A 40 20.44 2.27 11.12
C ARG A 40 19.54 2.45 9.90
N GLY A 41 18.34 1.88 9.91
CA GLY A 41 17.41 2.01 8.80
C GLY A 41 16.82 3.40 8.68
N GLN A 42 16.52 4.05 9.80
CA GLN A 42 16.14 5.46 9.81
C GLN A 42 17.25 6.35 9.23
N ALA A 43 18.48 6.23 9.74
CA ALA A 43 19.61 7.03 9.25
C ALA A 43 19.93 6.74 7.77
N GLY A 44 19.80 5.49 7.34
CA GLY A 44 20.02 5.11 5.95
C GLY A 44 18.93 5.63 5.02
N TYR A 45 17.66 5.58 5.43
CA TYR A 45 16.57 6.16 4.65
C TYR A 45 16.66 7.68 4.58
N ASP A 46 17.10 8.34 5.66
CA ASP A 46 17.33 9.78 5.63
C ASP A 46 18.44 10.16 4.65
N LYS A 47 19.57 9.45 4.71
CA LYS A 47 20.74 9.70 3.87
C LYS A 47 20.53 9.35 2.39
N TYR A 48 19.85 8.23 2.11
CA TYR A 48 19.70 7.66 0.76
C TYR A 48 18.24 7.66 0.29
N ARG A 49 17.43 8.61 0.77
CA ARG A 49 15.97 8.66 0.61
C ARG A 49 15.48 8.41 -0.81
N ARG A 50 16.05 9.14 -1.77
CA ARG A 50 15.68 9.06 -3.18
C ARG A 50 16.09 7.73 -3.80
N ASP A 51 17.33 7.30 -3.58
CA ASP A 51 17.84 6.01 -4.09
C ASP A 51 17.04 4.83 -3.53
N PHE A 52 16.73 4.87 -2.22
CA PHE A 52 15.92 3.85 -1.56
C PHE A 52 14.49 3.83 -2.13
N ALA A 53 13.84 4.98 -2.27
CA ALA A 53 12.49 5.05 -2.82
C ALA A 53 12.45 4.56 -4.28
N LYS A 54 13.46 4.91 -5.09
CA LYS A 54 13.58 4.45 -6.48
C LYS A 54 13.76 2.93 -6.55
N LEU A 55 14.59 2.36 -5.67
CA LEU A 55 14.72 0.90 -5.54
C LEU A 55 13.38 0.25 -5.17
N VAL A 56 12.63 0.81 -4.21
CA VAL A 56 11.31 0.30 -3.84
C VAL A 56 10.34 0.35 -5.03
N TRP A 57 10.34 1.42 -5.82
CA TRP A 57 9.50 1.51 -7.03
C TRP A 57 9.84 0.43 -8.05
N GLN A 58 11.13 0.18 -8.31
CA GLN A 58 11.57 -0.87 -9.23
C GLN A 58 11.18 -2.27 -8.74
N LEU A 59 11.25 -2.52 -7.43
CA LEU A 59 10.85 -3.81 -6.85
C LEU A 59 9.32 -4.00 -6.85
N ALA A 60 8.56 -2.93 -6.56
CA ALA A 60 7.10 -2.96 -6.50
C ALA A 60 6.47 -3.04 -7.90
N SER A 61 7.11 -2.46 -8.91
CA SER A 61 6.66 -2.44 -10.31
C SER A 61 7.77 -2.91 -11.27
N PRO A 62 8.17 -4.20 -11.24
CA PRO A 62 9.36 -4.72 -11.93
C PRO A 62 9.32 -4.64 -13.45
N LYS A 63 8.12 -4.48 -14.05
CA LYS A 63 7.96 -4.32 -15.50
C LYS A 63 7.74 -2.86 -15.91
N TRP A 64 7.62 -1.94 -14.96
CA TRP A 64 7.45 -0.53 -15.25
C TRP A 64 8.80 0.12 -15.55
N ALA A 65 9.06 0.37 -16.84
CA ALA A 65 10.24 1.08 -17.29
C ALA A 65 10.06 2.60 -17.17
N PHE A 66 9.89 3.11 -15.95
CA PHE A 66 9.82 4.55 -15.70
C PHE A 66 11.18 5.21 -15.92
N ASP A 67 11.16 6.41 -16.49
CA ASP A 67 12.35 7.24 -16.63
C ASP A 67 12.62 8.05 -15.35
N ASP A 68 13.84 8.61 -15.28
CA ASP A 68 14.28 9.42 -14.14
C ASP A 68 13.37 10.64 -13.94
N ALA A 69 12.98 11.30 -15.04
CA ALA A 69 12.07 12.43 -14.99
C ALA A 69 10.72 12.09 -14.36
N THR A 70 10.21 10.87 -14.57
CA THR A 70 8.96 10.40 -13.96
C THR A 70 9.10 10.15 -12.47
N PHE A 71 10.20 9.54 -12.04
CA PHE A 71 10.49 9.38 -10.61
C PHE A 71 10.72 10.74 -9.93
N ASP A 72 11.49 11.62 -10.55
CA ASP A 72 11.91 12.90 -9.96
C ASP A 72 10.74 13.84 -9.70
N ARG A 73 9.67 13.78 -10.51
CA ARG A 73 8.41 14.52 -10.24
C ARG A 73 7.81 14.16 -8.88
N SER A 74 7.84 12.88 -8.50
CA SER A 74 7.39 12.44 -7.18
C SER A 74 8.46 12.65 -6.11
N ALA A 75 9.75 12.44 -6.45
CA ALA A 75 10.86 12.51 -5.50
C ALA A 75 11.02 13.89 -4.84
N ALA A 76 10.64 14.97 -5.53
CA ALA A 76 10.59 16.31 -4.94
C ALA A 76 9.69 16.37 -3.68
N SER A 77 8.60 15.60 -3.62
CA SER A 77 7.73 15.54 -2.44
C SER A 77 8.41 14.89 -1.23
N PHE A 78 9.40 14.03 -1.47
CA PHE A 78 10.12 13.33 -0.40
C PHE A 78 11.09 14.27 0.34
N ASP A 79 11.36 15.47 -0.18
CA ASP A 79 12.19 16.48 0.48
C ASP A 79 11.47 17.18 1.65
N ASN A 80 10.18 16.90 1.85
CA ASN A 80 9.44 17.33 3.04
C ASN A 80 10.20 16.89 4.33
N SER A 81 10.38 17.81 5.27
CA SER A 81 11.13 17.58 6.52
C SER A 81 10.55 16.43 7.36
N ASP A 82 9.26 16.18 7.24
CA ASP A 82 8.54 15.19 8.03
C ASP A 82 8.54 13.81 7.36
N HIS A 83 8.93 13.72 6.07
CA HIS A 83 8.83 12.50 5.27
C HIS A 83 9.46 11.28 5.94
N VAL A 84 10.70 11.41 6.43
CA VAL A 84 11.39 10.29 7.10
C VAL A 84 10.71 9.95 8.42
N GLY A 85 10.35 10.95 9.22
CA GLY A 85 9.66 10.73 10.49
C GLY A 85 8.35 9.95 10.31
N ILE A 86 7.57 10.33 9.30
CA ILE A 86 6.29 9.68 8.97
C ILE A 86 6.51 8.25 8.44
N VAL A 87 7.44 8.04 7.50
CA VAL A 87 7.73 6.69 6.96
C VAL A 87 8.18 5.75 8.08
N ILE A 88 9.12 6.19 8.91
CA ILE A 88 9.66 5.38 10.00
C ILE A 88 8.57 5.10 11.04
N HIS A 89 7.80 6.12 11.45
CA HIS A 89 6.71 5.94 12.41
C HIS A 89 5.64 4.97 11.88
N ASN A 90 5.23 5.09 10.61
CA ASN A 90 4.26 4.18 9.98
C ASN A 90 4.68 2.71 10.12
N TYR A 91 5.92 2.37 9.76
CA TYR A 91 6.36 0.97 9.80
C TYR A 91 6.65 0.49 11.23
N ARG A 92 7.18 1.34 12.11
CA ARG A 92 7.32 1.00 13.54
C ARG A 92 5.96 0.78 14.19
N TRP A 93 5.00 1.66 13.95
CA TRP A 93 3.64 1.51 14.43
C TRP A 93 3.00 0.24 13.88
N ARG A 94 3.12 -0.05 12.57
CA ARG A 94 2.59 -1.28 11.96
C ARG A 94 3.06 -2.54 12.68
N LEU A 95 4.31 -2.56 13.15
CA LEU A 95 4.94 -3.65 13.90
C LEU A 95 4.77 -3.58 15.43
N GLY A 96 4.01 -2.62 15.96
CA GLY A 96 3.82 -2.44 17.40
C GLY A 96 5.04 -1.86 18.14
N LEU A 97 5.98 -1.26 17.43
CA LEU A 97 7.22 -0.68 17.96
C LEU A 97 7.14 0.84 18.22
N ALA A 98 6.01 1.46 17.88
CA ALA A 98 5.71 2.86 18.19
C ALA A 98 4.25 3.02 18.58
N ALA A 99 3.98 3.95 19.51
CA ALA A 99 2.62 4.28 19.91
C ALA A 99 1.91 5.12 18.83
N GLY A 100 0.59 4.93 18.72
CA GLY A 100 -0.29 5.86 18.02
C GLY A 100 -0.60 7.08 18.88
N GLU A 101 -1.41 7.99 18.36
CA GLU A 101 -1.96 9.08 19.17
C GLU A 101 -3.27 8.67 19.85
N PRO A 102 -3.47 8.93 21.16
CA PRO A 102 -4.67 8.50 21.88
C PRO A 102 -5.99 8.97 21.27
N ARG A 103 -5.98 10.11 20.56
CA ARG A 103 -7.17 10.63 19.88
C ARG A 103 -7.68 9.73 18.75
N TYR A 104 -6.86 8.79 18.26
CA TYR A 104 -7.21 7.85 17.20
C TYR A 104 -7.48 6.42 17.70
N ASP A 105 -7.31 6.14 19.00
CA ASP A 105 -7.46 4.81 19.57
C ASP A 105 -8.83 4.17 19.28
N ASP A 106 -9.90 4.96 19.27
CA ASP A 106 -11.24 4.46 18.95
C ASP A 106 -11.32 3.98 17.48
N PHE A 107 -10.70 4.72 16.56
CA PHE A 107 -10.63 4.30 15.16
C PHE A 107 -9.79 3.03 15.00
N GLU A 108 -8.64 2.95 15.66
CA GLU A 108 -7.77 1.76 15.59
C GLU A 108 -8.45 0.51 16.15
N LYS A 109 -9.20 0.62 17.26
CA LYS A 109 -10.00 -0.48 17.80
C LYS A 109 -11.04 -0.97 16.79
N ARG A 110 -11.76 -0.05 16.16
CA ARG A 110 -12.78 -0.38 15.14
C ARG A 110 -12.17 -0.98 13.88
N LEU A 111 -11.00 -0.50 13.45
CA LEU A 111 -10.28 -1.04 12.30
C LEU A 111 -9.72 -2.44 12.59
N ALA A 112 -9.27 -2.71 13.81
CA ALA A 112 -8.77 -4.02 14.24
C ALA A 112 -9.84 -5.14 14.22
N GLU A 113 -11.13 -4.78 14.19
CA GLU A 113 -12.25 -5.72 13.97
C GLU A 113 -12.42 -6.10 12.48
N PHE A 114 -11.62 -5.51 11.59
CA PHE A 114 -11.69 -5.69 10.14
C PHE A 114 -13.11 -5.49 9.58
N PRO A 115 -13.67 -4.27 9.73
CA PRO A 115 -15.05 -3.96 9.39
C PRO A 115 -15.31 -4.13 7.89
N VAL A 116 -16.51 -4.58 7.57
CA VAL A 116 -16.96 -4.73 6.18
C VAL A 116 -17.20 -3.36 5.55
N ILE A 117 -16.77 -3.20 4.30
CA ILE A 117 -17.05 -2.02 3.48
C ILE A 117 -18.41 -2.19 2.81
N THR A 118 -19.30 -1.24 3.07
CA THR A 118 -20.73 -1.32 2.71
C THR A 118 -21.11 -0.44 1.52
N VAL A 119 -20.15 0.22 0.87
CA VAL A 119 -20.38 1.00 -0.35
C VAL A 119 -19.98 0.18 -1.59
N PRO A 120 -20.59 0.43 -2.76
CA PRO A 120 -20.15 -0.14 -4.02
C PRO A 120 -18.65 -0.03 -4.19
N THR A 121 -17.98 -1.13 -4.57
CA THR A 121 -16.53 -1.18 -4.62
C THR A 121 -16.00 -1.92 -5.85
N ILE A 122 -14.98 -1.35 -6.49
CA ILE A 122 -14.15 -2.04 -7.47
C ILE A 122 -12.74 -2.18 -6.91
N THR A 123 -12.23 -3.41 -6.83
CA THR A 123 -10.82 -3.65 -6.52
C THR A 123 -10.03 -3.90 -7.80
N LEU A 124 -8.85 -3.32 -7.90
CA LEU A 124 -7.93 -3.50 -9.01
C LEU A 124 -6.61 -4.13 -8.52
N GLU A 125 -6.05 -5.04 -9.31
CA GLU A 125 -4.71 -5.58 -9.09
C GLU A 125 -3.93 -5.64 -10.42
N GLY A 126 -2.62 -5.38 -10.37
CA GLY A 126 -1.73 -5.51 -11.52
C GLY A 126 -1.17 -6.92 -11.67
N ASP A 127 -1.06 -7.43 -12.89
CA ASP A 127 -0.50 -8.77 -13.19
C ASP A 127 1.02 -8.91 -12.93
N ALA A 128 1.69 -7.81 -12.59
CA ALA A 128 3.11 -7.77 -12.27
C ALA A 128 3.42 -6.98 -10.99
N ASN A 129 2.46 -6.85 -10.07
CA ASN A 129 2.69 -6.21 -8.78
C ASN A 129 3.70 -7.02 -7.93
N GLY A 130 4.89 -6.45 -7.73
CA GLY A 130 5.96 -7.05 -6.94
C GLY A 130 5.89 -6.76 -5.44
N ALA A 131 5.04 -5.82 -5.03
CA ALA A 131 4.80 -5.51 -3.63
C ALA A 131 3.91 -6.59 -2.97
N PRO A 132 3.99 -6.77 -1.64
CA PRO A 132 3.10 -7.68 -0.94
C PRO A 132 1.62 -7.28 -1.12
N HIS A 133 0.81 -8.22 -1.60
CA HIS A 133 -0.64 -8.05 -1.75
C HIS A 133 -1.36 -9.38 -1.49
N PRO A 134 -2.57 -9.37 -0.90
CA PRO A 134 -3.35 -10.57 -0.68
C PRO A 134 -3.97 -11.10 -1.98
N ASP A 135 -4.20 -12.42 -2.03
CA ASP A 135 -5.01 -13.02 -3.10
C ASP A 135 -6.43 -12.45 -3.09
N PRO A 136 -7.03 -12.12 -4.26
CA PRO A 136 -8.38 -11.56 -4.33
C PRO A 136 -9.45 -12.34 -3.57
N SER A 137 -9.36 -13.67 -3.58
CA SER A 137 -10.30 -14.54 -2.87
C SER A 137 -10.29 -14.34 -1.36
N ALA A 138 -9.17 -13.88 -0.78
CA ALA A 138 -9.00 -13.67 0.66
C ALA A 138 -9.82 -12.49 1.20
N TYR A 139 -10.14 -11.50 0.36
CA TYR A 139 -10.80 -10.26 0.80
C TYR A 139 -12.17 -10.00 0.19
N THR A 140 -12.66 -10.83 -0.74
CA THR A 140 -14.00 -10.62 -1.36
C THR A 140 -15.12 -10.45 -0.34
N LYS A 141 -15.09 -11.21 0.76
CA LYS A 141 -16.08 -11.15 1.86
C LYS A 141 -16.01 -9.87 2.70
N LYS A 142 -15.03 -9.00 2.48
CA LYS A 142 -14.91 -7.70 3.16
C LYS A 142 -15.71 -6.59 2.47
N PHE A 143 -16.40 -6.91 1.38
CA PHE A 143 -17.28 -5.99 0.66
C PHE A 143 -18.69 -6.59 0.60
N SER A 144 -19.69 -5.89 1.16
CA SER A 144 -21.07 -6.41 1.24
C SER A 144 -22.05 -5.77 0.26
N ALA A 145 -21.69 -4.64 -0.33
CA ALA A 145 -22.46 -4.02 -1.41
C ALA A 145 -22.05 -4.60 -2.77
N ARG A 146 -22.49 -3.95 -3.86
CA ARG A 146 -22.04 -4.31 -5.22
C ARG A 146 -20.51 -4.30 -5.27
N TYR A 147 -19.92 -5.42 -5.66
CA TYR A 147 -18.48 -5.64 -5.65
C TYR A 147 -18.00 -6.23 -6.96
N GLU A 148 -16.89 -5.71 -7.46
CA GLU A 148 -16.17 -6.25 -8.61
C GLU A 148 -14.67 -6.30 -8.31
N HIS A 149 -14.00 -7.35 -8.78
CA HIS A 149 -12.54 -7.44 -8.80
C HIS A 149 -12.03 -7.52 -10.23
N ARG A 150 -10.94 -6.80 -10.53
CA ARG A 150 -10.30 -6.82 -11.85
C ARG A 150 -8.79 -6.96 -11.72
N THR A 151 -8.23 -7.90 -12.47
CA THR A 151 -6.81 -7.95 -12.74
C THR A 151 -6.51 -7.22 -14.04
N ILE A 152 -5.62 -6.23 -13.99
CA ILE A 152 -5.18 -5.47 -15.15
C ILE A 152 -3.89 -6.11 -15.67
N ASN A 153 -3.99 -6.64 -16.89
CA ASN A 153 -2.87 -7.28 -17.57
C ASN A 153 -2.01 -6.25 -18.33
N GLY A 154 -0.79 -6.64 -18.67
CA GLY A 154 0.12 -5.83 -19.47
C GLY A 154 1.45 -5.51 -18.79
N GLY A 155 1.75 -6.21 -17.69
CA GLY A 155 2.92 -5.92 -16.87
C GLY A 155 2.71 -4.75 -15.92
N ILE A 156 1.49 -4.59 -15.40
CA ILE A 156 1.15 -3.51 -14.49
C ILE A 156 1.56 -3.90 -13.07
N GLY A 157 2.32 -3.02 -12.43
CA GLY A 157 2.85 -3.19 -11.10
C GLY A 157 1.95 -2.60 -10.00
N HIS A 158 2.61 -2.11 -8.95
CA HIS A 158 1.96 -1.64 -7.74
C HIS A 158 1.24 -0.28 -7.90
N ASN A 159 1.74 0.61 -8.76
CA ASN A 159 1.20 1.95 -8.91
C ASN A 159 0.24 2.03 -10.10
N LEU A 160 -0.83 1.24 -10.01
CA LEU A 160 -1.85 1.11 -11.05
C LEU A 160 -2.39 2.45 -11.58
N PRO A 161 -2.66 3.49 -10.75
CA PRO A 161 -3.12 4.79 -11.25
C PRO A 161 -2.12 5.50 -12.17
N GLN A 162 -0.82 5.29 -11.97
CA GLN A 162 0.23 5.92 -12.78
C GLN A 162 0.66 5.04 -13.96
N GLU A 163 0.60 3.72 -13.81
CA GLU A 163 1.00 2.74 -14.82
C GLU A 163 -0.12 2.43 -15.84
N ALA A 164 -1.38 2.43 -15.39
CA ALA A 164 -2.57 2.17 -16.21
C ALA A 164 -3.69 3.20 -15.95
N PRO A 165 -3.44 4.51 -16.18
CA PRO A 165 -4.36 5.57 -15.77
C PRO A 165 -5.75 5.47 -16.40
N GLN A 166 -5.87 4.94 -17.62
CA GLN A 166 -7.16 4.77 -18.30
C GLN A 166 -7.99 3.66 -17.65
N ALA A 167 -7.36 2.55 -17.25
CA ALA A 167 -8.04 1.47 -16.54
C ALA A 167 -8.50 1.93 -15.15
N PHE A 168 -7.64 2.68 -14.45
CA PHE A 168 -7.98 3.25 -13.14
C PHE A 168 -9.13 4.26 -13.24
N ALA A 169 -9.05 5.23 -14.17
CA ALA A 169 -10.10 6.23 -14.37
C ALA A 169 -11.44 5.60 -14.76
N LYS A 170 -11.42 4.58 -15.63
CA LYS A 170 -12.63 3.82 -15.98
C LYS A 170 -13.27 3.17 -14.75
N ALA A 171 -12.47 2.55 -13.88
CA ALA A 171 -12.99 1.97 -12.65
C ALA A 171 -13.62 3.02 -11.73
N VAL A 172 -13.04 4.22 -11.63
CA VAL A 172 -13.62 5.32 -10.84
C VAL A 172 -15.00 5.74 -11.38
N VAL A 173 -15.12 5.93 -12.70
CA VAL A 173 -16.39 6.31 -13.34
C VAL A 173 -17.45 5.21 -13.15
N GLU A 174 -17.07 3.95 -13.30
CA GLU A 174 -18.00 2.83 -13.16
C GLU A 174 -18.43 2.60 -11.72
N ALA A 175 -17.53 2.81 -10.75
CA ALA A 175 -17.86 2.73 -9.32
C ALA A 175 -18.84 3.83 -8.90
N ASP A 176 -18.71 5.07 -9.42
CA ASP A 176 -19.67 6.16 -9.13
C ASP A 176 -21.04 5.95 -9.81
N GLY A 177 -21.07 5.22 -10.93
CA GLY A 177 -22.30 4.83 -11.62
C GLY A 177 -23.08 3.69 -10.95
N HIS A 178 -22.69 3.26 -9.75
CA HIS A 178 -23.34 2.18 -8.98
C HIS A 178 -24.27 2.70 -7.88
#